data_AF-E6LGE2-F1
#
_entry.id   AF-E6LGE2-F1
#
_cell.length_a   1.000
_cell.length_b   1.000
_cell.length_c   1.000
_cell.angle_alpha   90.00
_cell.angle_beta   90.00
_cell.angle_gamma   90.00
#
_symmetry.space_group_name_H-M   'P 1'
#
loop_
_entity.id
_entity.type
_entity.pdbx_description
1 polymer ?
#
loop_
_entity_poly.entity_id
_entity_poly.type
_entity_poly.pdbx_seq_one_letter_code
_entity_poly.pdbx_strand_id
1 'polypeptide(L)'
;MTNGTSQGLFIVVAIIIFGIFTLTSYVLFKDNLKPTLANIFTNGFNQSTTALNNGIILENNINTDETNSTIYKNQLYVKIRDKNESKNESEVWVLLEELKDDTYAIKASGIDKTSPTYDMVYSTGCSGSTSMIGDLTLPDTINGKKITLIKEKAFYYSKFNGQLTLPKYLQSIGAYAFYYSNFSGELTLPDSLKSIGSSAFHFSNFSGSLTLPNSLQSIGDSAFKVSNFEGSLTLPNSLQSIGSSAFHFSNFSGSLTLPDSLQSIGGNAFHYSNFSGTLDISKVTNIGFYAFENSSISTVKNDSLNNNNKTIGKNAIRMADGSFYIIN
;
A
#
# COMPACT_ATOMS: atom_id res chain seq x y z
N MET A 1 -30.39 -2.57 1.60
CA MET A 1 -29.47 -3.72 1.75
C MET A 1 -29.46 -4.51 0.44
N THR A 2 -28.32 -5.06 0.02
CA THR A 2 -28.23 -5.91 -1.18
C THR A 2 -27.74 -7.30 -0.77
N ASN A 3 -28.47 -8.35 -1.15
CA ASN A 3 -28.00 -9.74 -1.01
C ASN A 3 -27.71 -10.32 -2.40
N GLY A 4 -26.66 -9.81 -3.03
CA GLY A 4 -26.10 -10.36 -4.27
C GLY A 4 -26.91 -10.12 -5.56
N THR A 5 -28.24 -9.96 -5.53
CA THR A 5 -29.03 -9.82 -6.77
C THR A 5 -30.25 -8.88 -6.73
N SER A 6 -30.71 -8.39 -5.56
CA SER A 6 -31.84 -7.43 -5.51
C SER A 6 -31.66 -6.30 -4.49
N GLN A 7 -32.27 -5.15 -4.78
CA GLN A 7 -32.28 -3.97 -3.90
C GLN A 7 -33.44 -4.08 -2.91
N GLY A 8 -33.13 -4.13 -1.61
CA GLY A 8 -34.11 -4.12 -0.53
C GLY A 8 -34.18 -2.77 0.18
N LEU A 9 -35.40 -2.25 0.39
CA LEU A 9 -35.68 -1.04 1.17
C LEU A 9 -36.07 -1.43 2.61
N PHE A 10 -35.37 -0.87 3.58
CA PHE A 10 -35.69 -1.06 5.00
C PHE A 10 -36.59 0.08 5.46
N ILE A 11 -37.80 -0.25 5.92
CA ILE A 11 -38.76 0.75 6.41
C ILE A 11 -39.07 0.44 7.87
N VAL A 12 -38.95 1.45 8.72
CA VAL A 12 -39.42 1.42 10.11
C VAL A 12 -40.72 2.20 10.16
N VAL A 13 -41.82 1.51 10.51
CA VAL A 13 -43.12 2.15 10.68
C VAL A 13 -43.41 2.23 12.17
N ALA A 14 -43.58 3.46 12.66
CA ALA A 14 -44.12 3.71 13.98
C ALA A 14 -45.64 3.69 13.90
N ILE A 15 -46.27 2.72 14.58
CA ILE A 15 -47.73 2.64 14.66
C ILE A 15 -48.13 2.97 16.09
N ILE A 16 -49.04 3.94 16.24
CA ILE A 16 -49.68 4.29 17.51
C ILE A 16 -51.07 3.67 17.50
N ILE A 17 -51.31 2.70 18.38
CA ILE A 17 -52.65 2.16 18.64
C ILE A 17 -52.90 2.30 20.14
N PHE A 18 -53.95 3.03 20.51
CA PHE A 18 -54.34 3.28 21.90
C PHE A 18 -53.23 3.81 22.81
N GLY A 19 -52.36 4.71 22.30
CA GLY A 19 -51.31 5.36 23.09
C GLY A 19 -50.08 4.49 23.39
N ILE A 20 -50.02 3.26 22.89
CA ILE A 20 -48.84 2.41 22.97
C ILE A 20 -48.01 2.60 21.69
N PHE A 21 -46.72 2.85 21.86
CA PHE A 21 -45.77 3.02 20.77
C PHE A 21 -45.15 1.68 20.40
N THR A 22 -45.44 1.19 19.20
CA THR A 22 -44.81 -0.03 18.66
C THR A 22 -44.01 0.30 17.40
N LEU A 23 -42.71 0.02 17.42
CA LEU A 23 -41.86 0.05 16.23
C LEU A 23 -41.88 -1.32 15.58
N THR A 24 -42.33 -1.40 14.33
CA THR A 24 -42.24 -2.63 13.53
C THR A 24 -41.40 -2.36 12.29
N SER A 25 -40.39 -3.19 12.05
CA SER A 25 -39.52 -3.09 10.88
C SER A 25 -39.95 -4.07 9.78
N TYR A 26 -39.90 -3.61 8.53
CA TYR A 26 -40.19 -4.43 7.35
C TYR A 26 -39.02 -4.35 6.36
N VAL A 27 -38.76 -5.48 5.68
CA VAL A 27 -37.81 -5.57 4.57
C VAL A 27 -38.60 -5.78 3.28
N LEU A 28 -38.57 -4.79 2.38
CA LEU A 28 -39.28 -4.84 1.09
C LEU A 28 -38.30 -5.08 -0.04
N PHE A 29 -38.58 -6.10 -0.87
CA PHE A 29 -37.78 -6.45 -2.05
C PHE A 29 -38.46 -5.93 -3.32
N LYS A 30 -37.66 -5.28 -4.19
CA LYS A 30 -38.13 -4.67 -5.45
C LYS A 30 -38.94 -5.62 -6.32
N ASP A 31 -38.55 -6.89 -6.37
CA ASP A 31 -39.11 -7.90 -7.27
C ASP A 31 -40.54 -8.35 -6.85
N ASN A 32 -40.98 -7.95 -5.65
CA ASN A 32 -42.30 -8.30 -5.09
C ASN A 32 -43.29 -7.13 -5.05
N LEU A 33 -42.94 -5.95 -5.59
CA LEU A 33 -43.76 -4.75 -5.55
C LEU A 33 -44.69 -4.63 -6.78
N LYS A 34 -45.91 -4.13 -6.56
CA LYS A 34 -46.81 -3.76 -7.66
C LYS A 34 -46.19 -2.62 -8.50
N PRO A 35 -46.42 -2.57 -9.83
CA PRO A 35 -45.76 -1.62 -10.74
C PRO A 35 -45.89 -0.14 -10.33
N THR A 36 -47.01 0.24 -9.72
CA THR A 36 -47.26 1.60 -9.22
C THR A 36 -46.35 2.02 -8.05
N LEU A 37 -45.85 1.06 -7.25
CA LEU A 37 -44.89 1.30 -6.16
C LEU A 37 -43.43 1.19 -6.61
N ALA A 38 -43.17 0.56 -7.76
CA ALA A 38 -41.81 0.46 -8.33
C ALA A 38 -41.24 1.83 -8.75
N ASN A 39 -42.11 2.80 -9.06
CA ASN A 39 -41.71 4.17 -9.42
C ASN A 39 -41.08 4.97 -8.27
N ILE A 40 -41.24 4.51 -7.01
CA ILE A 40 -40.51 5.09 -5.86
C ILE A 40 -39.00 4.86 -5.98
N PHE A 41 -38.57 3.85 -6.75
CA PHE A 41 -37.16 3.54 -7.00
C PHE A 41 -36.55 4.30 -8.19
N THR A 42 -37.34 4.91 -9.09
CA THR A 42 -36.83 5.45 -10.36
C THR A 42 -36.73 6.97 -10.41
N ASN A 43 -37.47 7.71 -9.59
CA ASN A 43 -37.43 9.18 -9.56
C ASN A 43 -37.18 9.68 -8.13
N GLY A 44 -35.94 10.05 -7.80
CA GLY A 44 -35.65 10.82 -6.58
C GLY A 44 -34.56 10.31 -5.66
N PHE A 45 -33.80 9.28 -6.02
CA PHE A 45 -32.54 8.98 -5.34
C PHE A 45 -31.40 9.04 -6.35
N ASN A 46 -30.74 10.20 -6.44
CA ASN A 46 -29.32 10.22 -6.77
C ASN A 46 -28.62 9.36 -5.72
N GLN A 47 -28.49 8.06 -6.00
CA GLN A 47 -27.69 7.17 -5.19
C GLN A 47 -26.25 7.64 -5.31
N SER A 48 -25.84 8.51 -4.38
CA SER A 48 -24.55 8.35 -3.73
C SER A 48 -24.46 6.88 -3.35
N THR A 49 -23.75 6.10 -4.14
CA THR A 49 -23.45 4.71 -3.85
C THR A 49 -22.47 4.69 -2.68
N THR A 50 -22.98 4.98 -1.49
CA THR A 50 -22.33 4.68 -0.22
C THR A 50 -22.42 3.17 -0.02
N ALA A 51 -21.60 2.44 -0.77
CA ALA A 51 -21.15 1.14 -0.32
C ALA A 51 -20.25 1.39 0.90
N LEU A 52 -20.83 1.26 2.10
CA LEU A 52 -20.08 1.18 3.36
C LEU A 52 -19.28 -0.12 3.37
N ASN A 53 -18.19 -0.16 2.61
CA ASN A 53 -17.07 -1.06 2.90
C ASN A 53 -16.01 -0.20 3.57
N ASN A 54 -15.81 -0.45 4.87
CA ASN A 54 -14.75 0.16 5.71
C ASN A 54 -14.77 1.70 5.75
N GLY A 55 -15.97 2.26 5.61
CA GLY A 55 -16.23 3.69 5.68
C GLY A 55 -15.88 4.48 4.41
N ILE A 56 -15.13 4.00 3.42
CA ILE A 56 -14.71 4.85 2.29
C ILE A 56 -15.94 5.54 1.63
N ILE A 57 -16.05 6.87 1.70
CA ILE A 57 -17.08 7.62 0.98
C ILE A 57 -16.47 7.97 -0.37
N LEU A 58 -16.93 7.33 -1.43
CA LEU A 58 -16.53 7.68 -2.79
C LEU A 58 -17.41 8.85 -3.24
N GLU A 59 -17.03 10.09 -2.92
CA GLU A 59 -17.65 11.25 -3.56
C GLU A 59 -17.02 11.46 -4.94
N ASN A 60 -17.69 10.93 -5.97
CA ASN A 60 -17.41 11.28 -7.35
C ASN A 60 -17.82 12.75 -7.60
N ASN A 61 -17.04 13.72 -7.11
CA ASN A 61 -17.15 15.10 -7.60
C ASN A 61 -16.43 15.20 -8.94
N ILE A 62 -17.02 14.59 -9.98
CA ILE A 62 -16.79 15.06 -11.35
C ILE A 62 -17.47 16.43 -11.38
N ASN A 63 -16.71 17.49 -11.10
CA ASN A 63 -17.26 18.84 -11.15
C ASN A 63 -17.71 19.09 -12.59
N THR A 64 -19.03 19.07 -12.83
CA THR A 64 -19.64 19.37 -14.12
C THR A 64 -19.83 20.87 -14.34
N ASP A 65 -19.23 21.73 -13.50
CA ASP A 65 -19.26 23.17 -13.71
C ASP A 65 -18.35 23.56 -14.89
N GLU A 66 -18.97 23.71 -16.05
CA GLU A 66 -18.34 24.10 -17.33
C GLU A 66 -17.75 25.53 -17.34
N THR A 67 -17.72 26.23 -16.20
CA THR A 67 -17.37 27.66 -16.17
C THR A 67 -16.10 28.01 -15.41
N ASN A 68 -15.42 27.06 -14.76
CA ASN A 68 -14.06 27.31 -14.28
C ASN A 68 -13.26 26.02 -14.02
N SER A 69 -12.12 25.92 -14.71
CA SER A 69 -10.95 25.08 -14.41
C SER A 69 -10.91 23.64 -14.94
N THR A 70 -10.14 23.47 -16.00
CA THR A 70 -9.56 22.23 -16.55
C THR A 70 -8.71 21.41 -15.55
N ILE A 71 -8.63 21.78 -14.26
CA ILE A 71 -7.67 21.24 -13.29
C ILE A 71 -8.25 20.08 -12.45
N TYR A 72 -9.57 19.85 -12.44
CA TYR A 72 -10.23 18.95 -11.47
C TYR A 72 -10.89 17.68 -12.05
N LYS A 73 -10.72 17.38 -13.34
CA LYS A 73 -11.20 16.10 -13.90
C LYS A 73 -10.37 14.94 -13.31
N ASN A 74 -11.04 13.93 -12.74
CA ASN A 74 -10.48 12.67 -12.20
C ASN A 74 -9.86 12.74 -10.78
N GLN A 75 -10.43 13.51 -9.86
CA GLN A 75 -10.07 13.45 -8.45
C GLN A 75 -10.99 12.48 -7.69
N LEU A 76 -10.40 11.69 -6.79
CA LEU A 76 -11.09 10.81 -5.86
C LEU A 76 -10.91 11.32 -4.44
N TYR A 77 -11.98 11.27 -3.67
CA TYR A 77 -11.96 11.52 -2.23
C TYR A 77 -11.68 10.21 -1.47
N VAL A 78 -10.64 10.19 -0.63
CA VAL A 78 -10.29 9.07 0.25
C VAL A 78 -10.29 9.55 1.70
N LYS A 79 -11.07 8.87 2.56
CA LYS A 79 -11.09 9.18 3.99
C LYS A 79 -10.04 8.37 4.72
N ILE A 80 -9.19 9.05 5.51
CA ILE A 80 -8.37 8.40 6.55
C ILE A 80 -9.21 8.40 7.83
N ARG A 81 -9.33 7.23 8.46
CA ARG A 81 -10.19 7.05 9.63
C ARG A 81 -9.49 6.36 10.77
N ASP A 82 -9.72 6.84 11.98
CA ASP A 82 -9.55 6.02 13.17
C ASP A 82 -10.67 4.96 13.22
N LYS A 83 -10.31 3.71 13.51
CA LYS A 83 -11.21 2.55 13.62
C LYS A 83 -12.38 2.79 14.60
N ASN A 84 -12.22 3.71 15.55
CA ASN A 84 -13.14 3.88 16.68
C ASN A 84 -13.73 5.29 16.90
N GLU A 85 -13.44 6.29 16.06
CA GLU A 85 -13.95 7.66 16.29
C GLU A 85 -14.43 8.35 15.01
N SER A 86 -15.75 8.60 14.92
CA SER A 86 -16.38 9.38 13.85
C SER A 86 -16.08 10.89 13.91
N LYS A 87 -15.18 11.34 14.80
CA LYS A 87 -14.93 12.77 15.11
C LYS A 87 -13.52 13.25 14.83
N ASN A 88 -12.57 12.36 14.51
CA ASN A 88 -11.18 12.69 14.22
C ASN A 88 -10.77 12.13 12.83
N GLU A 89 -11.55 12.46 11.80
CA GLU A 89 -11.27 12.05 10.42
C GLU A 89 -10.27 13.02 9.75
N SER A 90 -9.19 12.49 9.18
CA SER A 90 -8.34 13.25 8.26
C SER A 90 -8.80 12.99 6.82
N GLU A 91 -9.03 14.05 6.06
CA GLU A 91 -9.46 13.93 4.67
C GLU A 91 -8.26 13.95 3.73
N VAL A 92 -8.18 12.97 2.81
CA VAL A 92 -7.15 12.93 1.78
C VAL A 92 -7.78 12.80 0.40
N TRP A 93 -7.51 13.79 -0.44
CA TRP A 93 -7.83 13.75 -1.85
C TRP A 93 -6.72 12.98 -2.57
N VAL A 94 -7.10 12.08 -3.46
CA VAL A 94 -6.17 11.40 -4.36
C VAL A 94 -6.52 11.73 -5.81
N LEU A 95 -5.54 12.16 -6.58
CA LEU A 95 -5.70 12.39 -8.01
C LEU A 95 -5.51 11.08 -8.76
N LEU A 96 -6.47 10.73 -9.61
CA LEU A 96 -6.39 9.55 -10.46
C LEU A 96 -5.90 9.89 -11.86
N GLU A 97 -5.27 8.92 -12.47
CA GLU A 97 -4.98 8.92 -13.90
C GLU A 97 -5.50 7.63 -14.51
N GLU A 98 -6.32 7.75 -15.54
CA GLU A 98 -6.77 6.61 -16.32
C GLU A 98 -5.63 6.09 -17.20
N LEU A 99 -5.40 4.79 -17.15
CA LEU A 99 -4.38 4.09 -17.91
C LEU A 99 -4.97 3.52 -19.22
N LYS A 100 -4.08 3.20 -20.17
CA LYS A 100 -4.47 2.70 -21.50
C LYS A 100 -5.20 1.34 -21.47
N ASP A 101 -5.09 0.60 -20.38
CA ASP A 101 -5.65 -0.73 -20.18
C ASP A 101 -7.00 -0.73 -19.43
N ASP A 102 -7.68 0.43 -19.38
CA ASP A 102 -8.95 0.62 -18.68
C ASP A 102 -8.85 0.43 -17.15
N THR A 103 -7.67 0.75 -16.58
CA THR A 103 -7.42 0.77 -15.14
C THR A 103 -7.02 2.16 -14.64
N TYR A 104 -6.93 2.35 -13.33
CA TYR A 104 -6.52 3.61 -12.72
C TYR A 104 -5.16 3.50 -12.05
N ALA A 105 -4.41 4.60 -12.14
CA ALA A 105 -3.28 4.90 -11.29
C ALA A 105 -3.62 6.00 -10.28
N ILE A 106 -3.11 5.89 -9.05
CA ILE A 106 -3.07 7.01 -8.12
C ILE A 106 -1.85 7.85 -8.46
N LYS A 107 -2.08 9.08 -8.91
CA LYS A 107 -1.06 10.01 -9.40
C LYS A 107 -0.47 10.88 -8.28
N ALA A 108 -1.31 11.37 -7.40
CA ALA A 108 -0.93 12.28 -6.31
C ALA A 108 -1.95 12.19 -5.17
N SER A 109 -1.60 12.73 -4.01
CA SER A 109 -2.50 12.91 -2.88
C SER A 109 -2.32 14.29 -2.25
N GLY A 110 -3.33 14.77 -1.52
CA GLY A 110 -3.30 16.06 -0.85
C GLY A 110 -4.44 16.21 0.17
N ILE A 111 -4.25 17.07 1.17
CA ILE A 111 -5.27 17.35 2.20
C ILE A 111 -6.24 18.44 1.73
N ASP A 112 -5.84 19.27 0.77
CA ASP A 112 -6.68 20.34 0.18
C ASP A 112 -7.25 19.92 -1.18
N LYS A 113 -8.58 20.06 -1.34
CA LYS A 113 -9.35 19.80 -2.56
C LYS A 113 -8.92 20.67 -3.75
N THR A 114 -8.28 21.81 -3.49
CA THR A 114 -8.04 22.87 -4.50
C THR A 114 -6.70 22.78 -5.23
N SER A 115 -5.79 21.87 -4.87
CA SER A 115 -4.50 21.73 -5.60
C SER A 115 -3.78 20.40 -5.41
N PRO A 116 -4.30 19.28 -5.93
CA PRO A 116 -3.49 18.08 -6.11
C PRO A 116 -2.59 18.26 -7.34
N THR A 117 -1.48 18.99 -7.17
CA THR A 117 -0.46 19.17 -8.21
C THR A 117 0.78 18.37 -7.86
N TYR A 118 1.60 18.08 -8.87
CA TYR A 118 2.90 17.42 -8.70
C TYR A 118 3.89 18.27 -7.88
N ASP A 119 3.58 19.55 -7.64
CA ASP A 119 4.60 20.57 -7.42
C ASP A 119 4.23 21.68 -6.40
N MET A 120 3.25 21.48 -5.51
CA MET A 120 3.09 22.41 -4.38
C MET A 120 2.73 21.72 -3.06
N VAL A 121 3.68 21.84 -2.13
CA VAL A 121 3.60 21.66 -0.66
C VAL A 121 3.57 20.20 -0.19
N TYR A 122 4.74 19.56 0.00
CA TYR A 122 5.43 19.62 1.30
C TYR A 122 6.69 20.50 1.36
N SER A 123 6.86 21.43 0.41
CA SER A 123 7.85 22.51 0.48
C SER A 123 7.20 23.90 0.45
N THR A 124 6.47 24.25 1.50
CA THR A 124 6.68 25.54 2.15
C THR A 124 7.03 25.22 3.59
N GLY A 125 8.13 25.77 4.09
CA GLY A 125 8.57 25.53 5.46
C GLY A 125 7.42 25.81 6.44
N CYS A 126 6.97 24.78 7.14
CA CYS A 126 6.28 24.93 8.41
C CYS A 126 6.60 23.70 9.26
N SER A 127 7.41 23.95 10.28
CA SER A 127 7.18 23.48 11.64
C SER A 127 5.68 23.41 11.99
N GLY A 128 4.99 22.37 11.51
CA GLY A 128 3.54 22.23 11.66
C GLY A 128 2.89 21.10 10.85
N SER A 129 3.57 19.98 10.61
CA SER A 129 2.97 18.81 9.94
C SER A 129 1.74 18.34 10.73
N THR A 130 0.54 18.55 10.19
CA THR A 130 -0.64 17.82 10.67
C THR A 130 -0.46 16.35 10.28
N SER A 131 -0.02 15.53 11.24
CA SER A 131 -0.08 14.08 11.09
C SER A 131 -1.54 13.71 10.89
N MET A 132 -1.86 13.07 9.77
CA MET A 132 -3.20 12.53 9.55
C MET A 132 -3.47 11.48 10.63
N ILE A 133 -4.69 11.40 11.12
CA ILE A 133 -5.07 10.47 12.18
C ILE A 133 -5.89 9.34 11.55
N GLY A 134 -5.46 8.12 11.82
CA GLY A 134 -6.13 6.89 11.43
C GLY A 134 -5.48 6.12 10.29
N ASP A 135 -6.23 5.11 9.85
CA ASP A 135 -5.89 4.15 8.81
C ASP A 135 -6.09 4.74 7.41
N LEU A 136 -5.10 4.59 6.55
CA LEU A 136 -5.21 4.90 5.13
C LEU A 136 -5.60 3.62 4.36
N THR A 137 -6.88 3.53 3.98
CA THR A 137 -7.39 2.43 3.15
C THR A 137 -7.72 2.93 1.75
N LEU A 138 -6.96 2.46 0.76
CA LEU A 138 -7.19 2.80 -0.64
C LEU A 138 -8.20 1.83 -1.27
N PRO A 139 -9.15 2.32 -2.09
CA PRO A 139 -10.18 1.46 -2.67
C PRO A 139 -9.62 0.54 -3.76
N ASP A 140 -10.18 -0.67 -3.88
CA ASP A 140 -9.78 -1.64 -4.91
C ASP A 140 -10.16 -1.18 -6.33
N THR A 141 -11.32 -0.53 -6.45
CA THR A 141 -11.92 -0.13 -7.73
C THR A 141 -12.63 1.20 -7.63
N ILE A 142 -12.70 1.91 -8.75
CA ILE A 142 -13.42 3.19 -8.90
C ILE A 142 -14.23 3.09 -10.18
N ASN A 143 -15.56 3.27 -10.08
CA ASN A 143 -16.49 3.11 -11.21
C ASN A 143 -16.29 1.78 -11.98
N GLY A 144 -16.00 0.70 -11.25
CA GLY A 144 -15.75 -0.64 -11.83
C GLY A 144 -14.34 -0.87 -12.37
N LYS A 145 -13.51 0.18 -12.53
CA LYS A 145 -12.12 0.06 -12.97
C LYS A 145 -11.20 -0.19 -11.79
N LYS A 146 -10.19 -1.05 -11.98
CA LYS A 146 -9.23 -1.45 -10.93
C LYS A 146 -8.17 -0.37 -10.70
N ILE A 147 -7.69 -0.22 -9.47
CA ILE A 147 -6.45 0.52 -9.21
C ILE A 147 -5.26 -0.43 -9.30
N THR A 148 -4.39 -0.20 -10.28
CA THR A 148 -3.27 -1.09 -10.61
C THR A 148 -1.90 -0.46 -10.39
N LEU A 149 -1.83 0.86 -10.21
CA LEU A 149 -0.57 1.59 -10.07
C LEU A 149 -0.69 2.70 -9.01
N ILE A 150 0.33 2.83 -8.16
CA ILE A 150 0.60 4.05 -7.40
C ILE A 150 1.81 4.69 -8.06
N LYS A 151 1.70 5.92 -8.56
CA LYS A 151 2.78 6.60 -9.29
C LYS A 151 3.87 7.11 -8.36
N GLU A 152 4.97 7.54 -8.99
CA GLU A 152 6.05 8.21 -8.30
C GLU A 152 5.52 9.36 -7.44
N LYS A 153 5.98 9.41 -6.17
CA LYS A 153 5.67 10.46 -5.19
C LYS A 153 4.18 10.65 -4.85
N ALA A 154 3.31 9.68 -5.15
CA ALA A 154 1.87 9.84 -4.96
C ALA A 154 1.46 10.21 -3.51
N PHE A 155 2.17 9.73 -2.50
CA PHE A 155 1.98 10.00 -1.07
C PHE A 155 3.29 10.47 -0.40
N TYR A 156 4.11 11.22 -1.15
CA TYR A 156 5.40 11.75 -0.69
C TYR A 156 5.21 12.62 0.56
N TYR A 157 5.89 12.32 1.68
CA TYR A 157 5.74 12.97 2.99
C TYR A 157 4.32 12.90 3.62
N SER A 158 3.43 12.04 3.14
CA SER A 158 2.09 11.89 3.71
C SER A 158 2.13 11.09 5.01
N LYS A 159 2.16 11.79 6.15
CA LYS A 159 2.21 11.20 7.50
C LYS A 159 0.85 10.86 8.06
N PHE A 160 0.69 9.64 8.58
CA PHE A 160 -0.51 9.17 9.29
C PHE A 160 -0.13 8.27 10.47
N ASN A 161 -1.03 7.93 11.39
CA ASN A 161 -0.70 7.09 12.56
C ASN A 161 -1.39 5.70 12.58
N GLY A 162 -2.20 5.37 11.58
CA GLY A 162 -2.83 4.06 11.43
C GLY A 162 -2.17 3.15 10.40
N GLN A 163 -2.88 2.09 10.02
CA GLN A 163 -2.44 1.08 9.04
C GLN A 163 -2.54 1.61 7.60
N LEU A 164 -1.72 1.03 6.71
CA LEU A 164 -1.81 1.25 5.27
C LEU A 164 -2.36 -0.01 4.58
N THR A 165 -3.57 0.12 4.03
CA THR A 165 -4.21 -0.92 3.21
C THR A 165 -4.22 -0.50 1.75
N LEU A 166 -3.50 -1.24 0.93
CA LEU A 166 -3.34 -0.97 -0.51
C LEU A 166 -4.42 -1.69 -1.34
N PRO A 167 -4.73 -1.20 -2.56
CA PRO A 167 -5.73 -1.82 -3.43
C PRO A 167 -5.36 -3.26 -3.79
N LYS A 168 -6.33 -4.18 -3.75
CA LYS A 168 -6.15 -5.61 -4.03
C LYS A 168 -5.54 -5.92 -5.39
N TYR A 169 -5.81 -5.08 -6.40
CA TYR A 169 -5.36 -5.28 -7.78
C TYR A 169 -4.08 -4.51 -8.11
N LEU A 170 -3.44 -3.88 -7.12
CA LEU A 170 -2.24 -3.09 -7.31
C LEU A 170 -1.09 -3.97 -7.82
N GLN A 171 -0.52 -3.59 -8.96
CA GLN A 171 0.57 -4.30 -9.61
C GLN A 171 1.91 -3.62 -9.34
N SER A 172 1.94 -2.30 -9.15
CA SER A 172 3.20 -1.56 -9.00
C SER A 172 3.06 -0.36 -8.07
N ILE A 173 4.11 -0.13 -7.28
CA ILE A 173 4.30 1.06 -6.45
C ILE A 173 5.50 1.83 -7.00
N GLY A 174 5.29 3.09 -7.37
CA GLY A 174 6.29 3.95 -7.99
C GLY A 174 7.39 4.39 -7.03
N ALA A 175 8.44 4.99 -7.59
CA ALA A 175 9.55 5.53 -6.80
C ALA A 175 9.04 6.60 -5.81
N TYR A 176 9.58 6.62 -4.60
CA TYR A 176 9.24 7.59 -3.56
C TYR A 176 7.75 7.67 -3.19
N ALA A 177 6.92 6.68 -3.57
CA ALA A 177 5.46 6.75 -3.43
C ALA A 177 5.00 7.08 -2.00
N PHE A 178 5.62 6.50 -0.98
CA PHE A 178 5.37 6.70 0.46
C PHE A 178 6.66 7.11 1.20
N TYR A 179 7.53 7.85 0.51
CA TYR A 179 8.78 8.35 1.10
C TYR A 179 8.46 9.26 2.29
N TYR A 180 9.09 8.98 3.43
CA TYR A 180 8.94 9.75 4.67
C TYR A 180 7.49 9.81 5.19
N SER A 181 6.67 8.81 4.86
CA SER A 181 5.30 8.70 5.37
C SER A 181 5.23 8.41 6.86
N ASN A 182 6.28 7.87 7.50
CA ASN A 182 6.38 7.74 8.97
C ASN A 182 5.08 7.29 9.66
N PHE A 183 4.42 6.26 9.14
CA PHE A 183 3.15 5.77 9.68
C PHE A 183 3.37 4.68 10.71
N SER A 184 2.51 4.59 11.73
CA SER A 184 2.73 3.70 12.88
C SER A 184 1.93 2.40 12.88
N GLY A 185 0.98 2.21 11.95
CA GLY A 185 0.27 0.94 11.80
C GLY A 185 0.98 -0.06 10.90
N GLU A 186 0.32 -1.19 10.64
CA GLU A 186 0.84 -2.26 9.77
C GLU A 186 0.77 -1.87 8.29
N LEU A 187 1.66 -2.47 7.48
CA LEU A 187 1.64 -2.40 6.03
C LEU A 187 1.16 -3.72 5.43
N THR A 188 0.00 -3.70 4.78
CA THR A 188 -0.50 -4.88 4.02
C THR A 188 -0.23 -4.68 2.52
N LEU A 189 0.68 -5.49 1.97
CA LEU A 189 0.95 -5.54 0.54
C LEU A 189 -0.02 -6.50 -0.18
N PRO A 190 -0.55 -6.16 -1.36
CA PRO A 190 -1.51 -6.99 -2.05
C PRO A 190 -0.85 -8.11 -2.87
N ASP A 191 -1.51 -9.26 -2.98
CA ASP A 191 -1.04 -10.46 -3.68
C ASP A 191 -0.80 -10.30 -5.19
N SER A 192 -1.25 -9.19 -5.80
CA SER A 192 -1.00 -8.90 -7.21
C SER A 192 0.29 -8.11 -7.46
N LEU A 193 0.92 -7.60 -6.40
CA LEU A 193 2.03 -6.65 -6.51
C LEU A 193 3.26 -7.30 -7.16
N LYS A 194 3.72 -6.72 -8.26
CA LYS A 194 4.87 -7.19 -9.06
C LYS A 194 6.13 -6.40 -8.79
N SER A 195 6.04 -5.11 -8.47
CA SER A 195 7.21 -4.27 -8.27
C SER A 195 7.02 -3.17 -7.22
N ILE A 196 8.11 -2.87 -6.51
CA ILE A 196 8.21 -1.73 -5.59
C ILE A 196 9.36 -0.85 -6.06
N GLY A 197 9.07 0.43 -6.33
CA GLY A 197 10.03 1.38 -6.85
C GLY A 197 11.07 1.85 -5.83
N SER A 198 12.08 2.54 -6.34
CA SER A 198 13.17 3.06 -5.51
C SER A 198 12.65 4.02 -4.43
N SER A 199 13.13 3.84 -3.19
CA SER A 199 12.74 4.63 -2.01
C SER A 199 11.24 4.70 -1.73
N ALA A 200 10.43 3.75 -2.24
CA ALA A 200 8.98 3.78 -2.13
C ALA A 200 8.48 3.89 -0.68
N PHE A 201 9.14 3.24 0.28
CA PHE A 201 8.82 3.23 1.71
C PHE A 201 10.02 3.65 2.58
N HIS A 202 10.93 4.45 2.03
CA HIS A 202 12.08 4.94 2.80
C HIS A 202 11.59 5.85 3.94
N PHE A 203 12.03 5.63 5.18
CA PHE A 203 11.55 6.34 6.37
C PHE A 203 10.03 6.21 6.62
N SER A 204 9.45 5.03 6.33
CA SER A 204 8.03 4.78 6.60
C SER A 204 7.70 4.39 8.05
N ASN A 205 8.64 3.86 8.84
CA ASN A 205 8.49 3.57 10.30
C ASN A 205 7.24 2.77 10.72
N PHE A 206 6.75 1.90 9.85
CA PHE A 206 5.56 1.08 10.10
C PHE A 206 5.82 -0.04 11.12
N SER A 207 4.76 -0.46 11.81
CA SER A 207 4.85 -1.50 12.84
C SER A 207 4.56 -2.90 12.28
N GLY A 208 4.91 -3.92 13.07
CA GLY A 208 4.66 -5.32 12.72
C GLY A 208 5.64 -5.87 11.67
N SER A 209 5.32 -7.05 11.15
CA SER A 209 6.13 -7.76 10.16
C SER A 209 5.78 -7.40 8.73
N LEU A 210 6.78 -7.28 7.86
CA LEU A 210 6.59 -7.12 6.42
C LEU A 210 6.47 -8.49 5.74
N THR A 211 5.27 -8.81 5.23
CA THR A 211 5.06 -9.97 4.35
C THR A 211 5.12 -9.51 2.89
N LEU A 212 6.10 -10.02 2.15
CA LEU A 212 6.23 -9.76 0.72
C LEU A 212 5.33 -10.74 -0.08
N PRO A 213 4.52 -10.26 -1.04
CA PRO A 213 3.60 -11.13 -1.77
C PRO A 213 4.31 -12.05 -2.75
N ASN A 214 3.74 -13.26 -2.94
CA ASN A 214 4.29 -14.31 -3.83
C ASN A 214 4.38 -13.92 -5.31
N SER A 215 3.81 -12.78 -5.70
CA SER A 215 3.86 -12.23 -7.04
C SER A 215 5.02 -11.26 -7.26
N LEU A 216 5.69 -10.81 -6.20
CA LEU A 216 6.67 -9.73 -6.23
C LEU A 216 7.94 -10.17 -6.96
N GLN A 217 8.33 -9.41 -7.99
CA GLN A 217 9.46 -9.73 -8.84
C GLN A 217 10.67 -8.84 -8.56
N SER A 218 10.46 -7.59 -8.14
CA SER A 218 11.55 -6.65 -7.91
C SER A 218 11.28 -5.68 -6.77
N ILE A 219 12.36 -5.33 -6.06
CA ILE A 219 12.41 -4.29 -5.03
C ILE A 219 13.49 -3.29 -5.42
N GLY A 220 13.11 -2.02 -5.58
CA GLY A 220 14.00 -0.96 -6.01
C GLY A 220 15.02 -0.51 -4.96
N ASP A 221 15.91 0.37 -5.38
CA ASP A 221 16.97 0.91 -4.53
C ASP A 221 16.39 1.66 -3.33
N SER A 222 16.89 1.37 -2.13
CA SER A 222 16.43 1.98 -0.87
C SER A 222 14.93 1.86 -0.59
N ALA A 223 14.21 0.93 -1.24
CA ALA A 223 12.75 0.83 -1.18
C ALA A 223 12.20 0.80 0.26
N PHE A 224 12.87 0.11 1.19
CA PHE A 224 12.52 0.01 2.60
C PHE A 224 13.64 0.50 3.53
N LYS A 225 14.53 1.38 3.04
CA LYS A 225 15.61 1.92 3.85
C LYS A 225 15.06 2.66 5.09
N VAL A 226 15.61 2.37 6.27
CA VAL A 226 15.17 2.98 7.56
C VAL A 226 13.65 2.89 7.76
N SER A 227 13.05 1.75 7.45
CA SER A 227 11.60 1.54 7.63
C SER A 227 11.23 1.06 9.04
N ASN A 228 12.22 0.66 9.85
CA ASN A 228 12.08 0.28 11.27
C ASN A 228 11.00 -0.77 11.62
N PHE A 229 10.47 -1.52 10.65
CA PHE A 229 9.57 -2.63 10.91
C PHE A 229 10.27 -3.76 11.67
N GLU A 230 9.49 -4.59 12.37
CA GLU A 230 9.98 -5.63 13.28
C GLU A 230 9.70 -7.05 12.74
N GLY A 231 10.28 -8.07 13.37
CA GLY A 231 10.02 -9.47 13.04
C GLY A 231 10.92 -10.03 11.93
N SER A 232 10.42 -11.04 11.22
CA SER A 232 11.16 -11.77 10.17
C SER A 232 10.81 -11.26 8.77
N LEU A 233 11.81 -11.24 7.88
CA LEU A 233 11.61 -11.00 6.46
C LEU A 233 11.55 -12.35 5.70
N THR A 234 10.44 -12.60 5.01
CA THR A 234 10.32 -13.74 4.08
C THR A 234 10.39 -13.22 2.65
N LEU A 235 11.33 -13.76 1.85
CA LEU A 235 11.46 -13.42 0.43
C LEU A 235 10.61 -14.38 -0.42
N PRO A 236 9.80 -13.88 -1.38
CA PRO A 236 8.94 -14.73 -2.19
C PRO A 236 9.72 -15.42 -3.31
N ASN A 237 9.28 -16.62 -3.70
CA ASN A 237 9.90 -17.45 -4.74
C ASN A 237 9.88 -16.84 -6.15
N SER A 238 9.17 -15.73 -6.35
CA SER A 238 9.14 -14.98 -7.61
C SER A 238 10.18 -13.85 -7.67
N LEU A 239 10.84 -13.53 -6.55
CA LEU A 239 11.69 -12.35 -6.44
C LEU A 239 12.97 -12.55 -7.26
N GLN A 240 13.23 -11.64 -8.20
CA GLN A 240 14.37 -11.72 -9.12
C GLN A 240 15.50 -10.78 -8.72
N SER A 241 15.18 -9.62 -8.12
CA SER A 241 16.17 -8.61 -7.77
C SER A 241 15.81 -7.81 -6.52
N ILE A 242 16.85 -7.46 -5.77
CA ILE A 242 16.80 -6.55 -4.62
C ILE A 242 17.80 -5.42 -4.87
N GLY A 243 17.29 -4.18 -4.90
CA GLY A 243 18.09 -2.99 -5.16
C GLY A 243 19.12 -2.66 -4.07
N SER A 244 20.00 -1.72 -4.39
CA SER A 244 21.02 -1.23 -3.47
C SER A 244 20.37 -0.54 -2.28
N SER A 245 20.86 -0.85 -1.07
CA SER A 245 20.31 -0.35 0.20
C SER A 245 18.82 -0.64 0.43
N ALA A 246 18.20 -1.57 -0.31
CA ALA A 246 16.74 -1.79 -0.26
C ALA A 246 16.19 -1.97 1.17
N PHE A 247 16.92 -2.65 2.05
CA PHE A 247 16.56 -2.86 3.45
C PHE A 247 17.63 -2.35 4.43
N HIS A 248 18.45 -1.39 4.03
CA HIS A 248 19.50 -0.82 4.87
C HIS A 248 18.89 -0.19 6.14
N PHE A 249 19.44 -0.50 7.31
CA PHE A 249 18.94 -0.05 8.62
C PHE A 249 17.48 -0.47 8.88
N SER A 250 17.15 -1.72 8.55
CA SER A 250 15.88 -2.33 8.94
C SER A 250 16.12 -3.29 10.11
N ASN A 251 15.29 -3.19 11.15
CA ASN A 251 15.50 -3.89 12.43
C ASN A 251 14.92 -5.32 12.46
N PHE A 252 14.93 -6.02 11.34
CA PHE A 252 14.47 -7.42 11.32
C PHE A 252 15.52 -8.37 11.93
N SER A 253 15.07 -9.56 12.32
CA SER A 253 15.93 -10.61 12.90
C SER A 253 15.55 -11.99 12.38
N GLY A 254 16.45 -12.96 12.56
CA GLY A 254 16.24 -14.36 12.17
C GLY A 254 17.14 -14.83 11.02
N SER A 255 16.79 -15.97 10.44
CA SER A 255 17.48 -16.54 9.27
C SER A 255 16.90 -15.99 7.98
N LEU A 256 17.75 -15.81 6.96
CA LEU A 256 17.32 -15.44 5.60
C LEU A 256 17.40 -16.65 4.67
N THR A 257 16.30 -16.96 3.99
CA THR A 257 16.30 -17.89 2.86
C THR A 257 16.24 -17.09 1.57
N LEU A 258 17.23 -17.28 0.69
CA LEU A 258 17.25 -16.68 -0.64
C LEU A 258 16.46 -17.57 -1.61
N PRO A 259 15.49 -17.04 -2.37
CA PRO A 259 14.71 -17.84 -3.31
C PRO A 259 15.54 -18.20 -4.55
N ASP A 260 15.26 -19.34 -5.17
CA ASP A 260 15.98 -19.84 -6.36
C ASP A 260 15.95 -18.86 -7.55
N SER A 261 14.91 -18.02 -7.62
CA SER A 261 14.74 -17.01 -8.67
C SER A 261 15.61 -15.77 -8.50
N LEU A 262 16.20 -15.55 -7.31
CA LEU A 262 16.90 -14.32 -6.98
C LEU A 262 18.25 -14.27 -7.70
N GLN A 263 18.37 -13.35 -8.65
CA GLN A 263 19.59 -13.19 -9.44
C GLN A 263 20.55 -12.19 -8.79
N SER A 264 20.03 -11.06 -8.30
CA SER A 264 20.86 -9.96 -7.81
C SER A 264 20.43 -9.37 -6.48
N ILE A 265 21.43 -9.09 -5.65
CA ILE A 265 21.35 -8.35 -4.41
C ILE A 265 22.26 -7.13 -4.52
N GLY A 266 21.70 -5.93 -4.40
CA GLY A 266 22.44 -4.67 -4.53
C GLY A 266 23.41 -4.40 -3.39
N GLY A 267 24.27 -3.40 -3.57
CA GLY A 267 25.22 -2.98 -2.54
C GLY A 267 24.49 -2.46 -1.30
N ASN A 268 24.94 -2.84 -0.11
CA ASN A 268 24.32 -2.50 1.17
C ASN A 268 22.85 -2.94 1.32
N ALA A 269 22.33 -3.84 0.47
CA ALA A 269 20.90 -4.19 0.44
C ALA A 269 20.36 -4.59 1.83
N PHE A 270 21.16 -5.30 2.62
CA PHE A 270 20.89 -5.72 3.99
C PHE A 270 22.01 -5.25 4.94
N HIS A 271 22.51 -4.03 4.73
CA HIS A 271 23.48 -3.45 5.67
C HIS A 271 22.79 -3.07 6.98
N TYR A 272 23.40 -3.42 8.11
CA TYR A 272 22.80 -3.30 9.45
C TYR A 272 21.54 -4.14 9.61
N SER A 273 21.58 -5.33 9.03
CA SER A 273 20.53 -6.32 9.13
C SER A 273 21.01 -7.48 9.98
N ASN A 274 20.34 -7.76 11.10
CA ASN A 274 20.78 -8.74 12.12
C ASN A 274 20.51 -10.20 11.73
N PHE A 275 20.75 -10.58 10.47
CA PHE A 275 20.59 -11.96 10.02
C PHE A 275 21.59 -12.89 10.71
N SER A 276 21.18 -14.11 10.99
CA SER A 276 22.04 -15.12 11.62
C SER A 276 21.89 -16.49 10.98
N GLY A 277 22.81 -17.40 11.29
CA GLY A 277 22.79 -18.78 10.80
C GLY A 277 23.48 -18.94 9.44
N THR A 278 22.91 -19.81 8.60
CA THR A 278 23.48 -20.15 7.30
C THR A 278 22.88 -19.31 6.18
N LEU A 279 23.73 -18.66 5.39
CA LEU A 279 23.35 -17.99 4.15
C LEU A 279 23.73 -18.88 2.95
N ASP A 280 22.72 -19.38 2.23
CA ASP A 280 22.95 -20.11 0.98
C ASP A 280 22.95 -19.15 -0.21
N ILE A 281 24.13 -18.93 -0.79
CA ILE A 281 24.32 -18.05 -1.95
C ILE A 281 24.47 -18.84 -3.25
N SER A 282 24.21 -20.15 -3.27
CA SER A 282 24.45 -21.03 -4.43
C SER A 282 23.64 -20.64 -5.68
N LYS A 283 22.52 -19.92 -5.50
CA LYS A 283 21.61 -19.54 -6.60
C LYS A 283 21.76 -18.10 -7.06
N VAL A 284 22.33 -17.22 -6.23
CA VAL A 284 22.48 -15.80 -6.54
C VAL A 284 23.72 -15.55 -7.40
N THR A 285 23.58 -14.77 -8.47
CA THR A 285 24.69 -14.48 -9.40
C THR A 285 25.44 -13.21 -9.03
N ASN A 286 24.77 -12.20 -8.45
CA ASN A 286 25.41 -10.95 -8.06
C ASN A 286 25.06 -10.54 -6.64
N ILE A 287 26.07 -10.34 -5.80
CA ILE A 287 25.94 -9.78 -4.45
C ILE A 287 26.80 -8.52 -4.38
N GLY A 288 26.17 -7.38 -4.11
CA GLY A 288 26.85 -6.09 -4.05
C GLY A 288 27.78 -5.93 -2.84
N PHE A 289 28.61 -4.91 -2.89
CA PHE A 289 29.51 -4.53 -1.78
C PHE A 289 28.71 -4.26 -0.49
N TYR A 290 29.24 -4.69 0.66
CA TYR A 290 28.59 -4.58 1.99
C TYR A 290 27.13 -5.08 2.09
N ALA A 291 26.66 -5.93 1.16
CA ALA A 291 25.26 -6.35 1.10
C ALA A 291 24.72 -6.93 2.42
N PHE A 292 25.56 -7.64 3.18
CA PHE A 292 25.28 -8.25 4.48
C PHE A 292 26.31 -7.83 5.52
N GLU A 293 26.79 -6.59 5.46
CA GLU A 293 27.63 -6.05 6.52
C GLU A 293 26.79 -5.81 7.78
N ASN A 294 27.38 -6.07 8.96
CA ASN A 294 26.69 -6.06 10.26
C ASN A 294 25.55 -7.08 10.40
N SER A 295 25.68 -8.22 9.74
CA SER A 295 24.94 -9.45 10.07
C SER A 295 25.77 -10.40 10.96
N SER A 296 25.10 -11.35 11.62
CA SER A 296 25.69 -12.42 12.44
C SER A 296 25.68 -13.77 11.71
N ILE A 297 26.01 -13.77 10.42
CA ILE A 297 26.02 -14.97 9.57
C ILE A 297 27.16 -15.90 10.02
N SER A 298 26.84 -17.13 10.43
CA SER A 298 27.82 -18.09 10.93
C SER A 298 28.40 -18.98 9.82
N THR A 299 27.66 -19.18 8.73
CA THR A 299 28.04 -20.10 7.66
C THR A 299 27.54 -19.60 6.31
N VAL A 300 28.35 -19.73 5.28
CA VAL A 300 27.96 -19.44 3.89
C VAL A 300 28.04 -20.73 3.08
N LYS A 301 26.94 -21.12 2.44
CA LYS A 301 26.92 -22.22 1.46
C LYS A 301 27.07 -21.65 0.06
N ASN A 302 27.99 -22.24 -0.71
CA ASN A 302 28.30 -21.78 -2.06
C ASN A 302 28.61 -22.99 -2.97
N ASP A 303 27.64 -23.89 -3.13
CA ASP A 303 27.83 -25.17 -3.84
C ASP A 303 27.76 -25.03 -5.37
N SER A 304 28.01 -23.84 -5.92
CA SER A 304 27.89 -23.61 -7.36
C SER A 304 29.07 -24.21 -8.12
N LEU A 305 28.85 -25.34 -8.80
CA LEU A 305 29.71 -25.89 -9.87
C LEU A 305 29.95 -24.90 -11.05
N ASN A 306 29.35 -23.71 -11.03
CA ASN A 306 29.41 -22.66 -12.05
C ASN A 306 29.79 -21.30 -11.41
N ASN A 307 30.97 -21.20 -10.81
CA ASN A 307 31.51 -19.94 -10.29
C ASN A 307 31.86 -18.91 -11.38
N ASN A 308 31.76 -19.25 -12.67
CA ASN A 308 32.33 -18.45 -13.75
C ASN A 308 31.68 -17.07 -13.95
N ASN A 309 30.45 -16.85 -13.44
CA ASN A 309 29.72 -15.58 -13.57
C ASN A 309 29.24 -15.00 -12.22
N LYS A 310 29.65 -15.58 -11.08
CA LYS A 310 29.23 -15.07 -9.76
C LYS A 310 30.08 -13.87 -9.35
N THR A 311 29.46 -12.72 -9.16
CA THR A 311 30.13 -11.51 -8.67
C THR A 311 29.76 -11.29 -7.21
N ILE A 312 30.74 -11.36 -6.31
CA ILE A 312 30.59 -10.94 -4.92
C ILE A 312 31.42 -9.68 -4.72
N GLY A 313 30.74 -8.59 -4.38
CA GLY A 313 31.35 -7.30 -4.14
C GLY A 313 32.29 -7.32 -2.93
N LYS A 314 33.22 -6.36 -2.91
CA LYS A 314 34.13 -6.19 -1.78
C LYS A 314 33.34 -6.13 -0.47
N ASN A 315 33.79 -6.90 0.52
CA ASN A 315 33.21 -6.91 1.87
C ASN A 315 31.70 -7.21 1.90
N ALA A 316 31.17 -7.91 0.89
CA ALA A 316 29.74 -8.17 0.74
C ALA A 316 29.11 -8.90 1.94
N ILE A 317 29.81 -9.86 2.53
CA ILE A 317 29.28 -10.70 3.60
C ILE A 317 30.26 -10.65 4.77
N ARG A 318 29.83 -10.06 5.89
CA ARG A 318 30.58 -10.08 7.14
C ARG A 318 30.12 -11.29 7.96
N MET A 319 31.07 -12.13 8.35
CA MET A 319 30.85 -13.33 9.15
C MET A 319 30.72 -12.96 10.64
N ALA A 320 30.10 -13.85 11.42
CA ALA A 320 29.90 -13.67 12.85
C ALA A 320 31.21 -13.56 13.66
N ASP A 321 32.32 -14.10 13.15
CA ASP A 321 33.66 -13.97 13.74
C ASP A 321 34.35 -12.63 13.42
N GLY A 322 33.68 -11.75 12.66
CA GLY A 322 34.16 -10.43 12.26
C GLY A 322 34.96 -10.41 10.96
N SER A 323 35.28 -11.57 10.37
CA SER A 323 35.93 -11.68 9.07
C SER A 323 34.95 -11.38 7.92
N PHE A 324 35.47 -11.20 6.71
CA PHE A 324 34.65 -11.13 5.50
C PHE A 324 34.76 -12.44 4.73
N TYR A 325 33.65 -12.92 4.19
CA TYR A 325 33.66 -14.07 3.29
C TYR A 325 34.47 -13.77 2.04
N ILE A 326 35.36 -14.68 1.68
CA ILE A 326 36.21 -14.63 0.49
C ILE A 326 35.87 -15.85 -0.35
N ILE A 327 35.66 -15.65 -1.67
CA ILE A 327 35.54 -16.76 -2.61
C ILE A 327 36.93 -17.39 -2.76
N ASN A 328 37.05 -18.67 -2.45
CA ASN A 328 38.23 -19.48 -2.77
C ASN A 328 38.14 -20.03 -4.19
#